data_AF-A0A1M7KZU1-F1
#
_entry.id   AF-A0A1M7KZU1-F1
#
_cell.length_a   1.000
_cell.length_b   1.000
_cell.length_c   1.000
_cell.angle_alpha   90.00
_cell.angle_beta   90.00
_cell.angle_gamma   90.00
#
_symmetry.space_group_name_H-M   'P 1'
#
loop_
_entity.id
_entity.type
_entity.pdbx_description
1 polymer ?
#
loop_
_entity_poly.entity_id
_entity_poly.type
_entity_poly.pdbx_seq_one_letter_code
_entity_poly.pdbx_strand_id
1 'polypeptide(L)'
;MKFLGLAGLLCCATMLACSESNESNPVSNNSRENFVGVKYPLVLDEANRKFSTFEVHSHDVCKVDDDKYEFVTMVDTQHIERDYDFRGDTLVIFYNDGESRKYGQVFVDGKNGQIKNKWKMINCKYVQESNSLDCRDASELNGWLKNTITYFDFTQDTLFASVIDLKGNAVDINAPTEDEYDDYTGSSFMEDIFDVIITSQYEVFPWTAFWKSENFEAHAQKRNVVINSKDKTHISFVIRGQNFEVEFTKAKRLQYNRGSYVEVGATLKSDNGVCVLDYMSDSKMTPEICKAENAGLMDLASTYNSKDSLLYYGADSYHIGNAGEFRDCIVNLVKNKNAEF
;
A
#
# COMPACT_ATOMS: atom_id res chain seq x y z
N MET A 1 -56.66 -53.87 25.54
CA MET A 1 -57.16 -53.94 26.94
C MET A 1 -56.16 -53.21 27.82
N LYS A 2 -56.58 -52.17 28.58
CA LYS A 2 -55.74 -51.32 29.47
C LYS A 2 -54.60 -50.51 28.77
N PHE A 3 -54.10 -49.40 29.34
CA PHE A 3 -54.77 -48.19 29.88
C PHE A 3 -53.69 -47.12 30.21
N LEU A 4 -53.91 -45.83 29.82
CA LEU A 4 -53.38 -44.53 30.37
C LEU A 4 -51.87 -44.39 30.77
N GLY A 5 -51.27 -43.19 30.78
CA GLY A 5 -51.69 -41.81 30.43
C GLY A 5 -50.43 -40.97 30.08
N LEU A 6 -50.45 -39.71 29.60
CA LEU A 6 -51.41 -38.59 29.59
C LEU A 6 -51.15 -37.52 30.68
N ALA A 7 -51.04 -36.24 30.23
CA ALA A 7 -50.59 -35.03 30.96
C ALA A 7 -49.11 -35.04 31.40
N GLY A 8 -48.40 -33.91 31.54
CA GLY A 8 -48.68 -32.46 31.33
C GLY A 8 -47.55 -31.64 32.01
N LEU A 9 -47.32 -30.34 31.84
CA LEU A 9 -47.94 -29.22 31.08
C LEU A 9 -46.90 -28.67 30.04
N LEU A 10 -47.06 -27.64 29.18
CA LEU A 10 -47.95 -26.47 28.99
C LEU A 10 -47.73 -25.22 29.90
N CYS A 11 -46.81 -24.32 29.50
CA CYS A 11 -46.77 -22.94 30.05
C CYS A 11 -46.54 -21.89 28.94
N CYS A 12 -47.51 -21.00 28.73
CA CYS A 12 -47.38 -19.83 27.87
C CYS A 12 -47.13 -18.59 28.72
N ALA A 13 -46.18 -17.76 28.32
CA ALA A 13 -46.05 -16.38 28.78
C ALA A 13 -45.94 -15.47 27.55
N THR A 14 -46.96 -14.64 27.33
CA THR A 14 -46.99 -13.61 26.28
C THR A 14 -47.15 -12.23 26.94
N MET A 15 -47.07 -11.18 26.11
CA MET A 15 -47.28 -9.76 26.45
C MET A 15 -46.07 -8.99 27.02
N LEU A 16 -45.32 -8.41 26.07
CA LEU A 16 -45.15 -6.96 25.90
C LEU A 16 -44.74 -6.09 27.11
N ALA A 17 -43.56 -5.49 26.97
CA ALA A 17 -43.37 -4.06 27.23
C ALA A 17 -42.65 -3.45 26.01
N CYS A 18 -43.04 -2.23 25.62
CA CYS A 18 -42.39 -1.45 24.56
C CYS A 18 -42.01 -0.06 25.11
N SER A 19 -41.06 0.61 24.47
CA SER A 19 -40.46 1.91 24.87
C SER A 19 -39.69 1.86 26.21
N GLU A 20 -38.68 2.69 26.45
CA GLU A 20 -38.28 3.93 25.74
C GLU A 20 -36.91 3.86 25.04
N SER A 21 -36.64 4.87 24.23
CA SER A 21 -35.45 5.05 23.41
C SER A 21 -34.23 5.52 24.19
N ASN A 22 -33.04 5.04 23.80
CA ASN A 22 -31.81 5.82 23.90
C ASN A 22 -30.92 5.51 22.70
N GLU A 23 -30.60 6.53 21.90
CA GLU A 23 -29.66 6.42 20.78
C GLU A 23 -28.22 6.44 21.32
N SER A 24 -27.72 5.27 21.73
CA SER A 24 -26.30 5.11 22.05
C SER A 24 -25.49 5.05 20.75
N ASN A 25 -24.91 6.20 20.35
CA ASN A 25 -23.89 6.26 19.32
C ASN A 25 -22.81 5.17 19.54
N PRO A 26 -22.38 4.43 18.50
CA PRO A 26 -21.32 3.43 18.62
C PRO A 26 -19.95 4.11 18.72
N VAL A 27 -19.68 4.77 19.85
CA VAL A 27 -18.36 5.30 20.18
C VAL A 27 -17.39 4.13 20.39
N SER A 28 -16.25 4.16 19.70
CA SER A 28 -15.28 3.08 19.63
C SER A 28 -14.70 2.69 20.99
N ASN A 29 -15.11 1.54 21.54
CA ASN A 29 -14.52 1.00 22.75
C ASN A 29 -13.26 0.17 22.44
N ASN A 30 -12.14 0.84 22.15
CA ASN A 30 -10.85 0.23 21.85
C ASN A 30 -10.13 -0.31 23.12
N SER A 31 -10.79 -1.19 23.87
CA SER A 31 -10.20 -1.92 24.99
C SER A 31 -9.25 -3.00 24.48
N ARG A 32 -7.94 -2.83 24.71
CA ARG A 32 -6.87 -3.69 24.18
C ARG A 32 -6.85 -5.10 24.80
N GLU A 33 -7.07 -6.11 23.96
CA GLU A 33 -6.51 -7.46 24.14
C GLU A 33 -5.93 -7.99 22.81
N ASN A 34 -4.73 -7.53 22.44
CA ASN A 34 -3.89 -8.05 21.35
C ASN A 34 -4.61 -8.43 20.02
N PHE A 35 -5.56 -7.62 19.57
CA PHE A 35 -6.15 -7.76 18.25
C PHE A 35 -5.18 -7.30 17.16
N VAL A 36 -4.88 -8.19 16.22
CA VAL A 36 -3.93 -8.00 15.12
C VAL A 36 -4.62 -8.41 13.83
N GLY A 37 -5.37 -7.48 13.23
CA GLY A 37 -6.26 -7.71 12.10
C GLY A 37 -7.28 -6.59 11.91
N VAL A 38 -8.09 -6.66 10.85
CA VAL A 38 -9.10 -5.65 10.51
C VAL A 38 -10.50 -6.25 10.57
N LYS A 39 -11.45 -5.54 11.19
CA LYS A 39 -12.84 -5.96 11.37
C LYS A 39 -13.78 -5.09 10.51
N TYR A 40 -14.52 -5.72 9.60
CA TYR A 40 -15.53 -5.07 8.77
C TYR A 40 -16.94 -5.50 9.22
N PRO A 41 -17.90 -4.57 9.42
CA PRO A 41 -19.31 -4.91 9.45
C PRO A 41 -19.73 -5.58 8.14
N LEU A 42 -20.53 -6.64 8.24
CA LEU A 42 -20.88 -7.54 7.15
C LEU A 42 -22.40 -7.75 7.09
N VAL A 43 -22.97 -7.60 5.90
CA VAL A 43 -24.36 -8.03 5.60
C VAL A 43 -24.28 -9.23 4.68
N LEU A 44 -24.87 -10.36 5.09
CA LEU A 44 -24.94 -11.59 4.31
C LEU A 44 -26.33 -11.81 3.68
N ASP A 45 -26.35 -12.07 2.38
CA ASP A 45 -27.49 -12.62 1.66
C ASP A 45 -27.09 -14.00 1.10
N GLU A 46 -27.24 -15.03 1.95
CA GLU A 46 -26.91 -16.40 1.60
C GLU A 46 -27.85 -17.00 0.53
N ALA A 47 -29.02 -16.40 0.31
CA ALA A 47 -29.99 -16.87 -0.68
C ALA A 47 -29.60 -16.45 -2.11
N ASN A 48 -29.16 -15.20 -2.29
CA ASN A 48 -28.66 -14.70 -3.58
C ASN A 48 -27.13 -14.86 -3.74
N ARG A 49 -26.45 -15.41 -2.73
CA ARG A 49 -24.97 -15.57 -2.64
C ARG A 49 -24.23 -14.24 -2.81
N LYS A 50 -24.70 -13.26 -2.04
CA LYS A 50 -24.12 -11.92 -1.95
C LYS A 50 -23.68 -11.63 -0.53
N PHE A 51 -22.70 -10.74 -0.41
CA PHE A 51 -22.46 -10.01 0.82
C PHE A 51 -22.06 -8.57 0.53
N SER A 52 -22.10 -7.74 1.56
CA SER A 52 -21.44 -6.43 1.51
C SER A 52 -20.69 -6.12 2.79
N THR A 53 -19.51 -5.53 2.64
CA THR A 53 -18.72 -4.95 3.74
C THR A 53 -18.90 -3.44 3.81
N PHE A 54 -18.68 -2.89 5.01
CA PHE A 54 -18.50 -1.44 5.22
C PHE A 54 -17.06 -1.20 5.64
N GLU A 55 -16.26 -0.67 4.72
CA GLU A 55 -14.82 -0.47 4.92
C GLU A 55 -14.55 0.99 5.30
N VAL A 56 -14.14 1.22 6.54
CA VAL A 56 -13.84 2.56 7.06
C VAL A 56 -12.37 2.87 6.80
N HIS A 57 -12.12 3.84 5.92
CA HIS A 57 -10.78 4.24 5.47
C HIS A 57 -10.44 5.62 6.03
N SER A 58 -9.61 5.67 7.08
CA SER A 58 -9.04 6.91 7.62
C SER A 58 -7.72 7.27 6.93
N HIS A 59 -7.52 8.54 6.61
CA HIS A 59 -6.24 9.11 6.15
C HIS A 59 -6.08 10.53 6.69
N ASP A 60 -4.84 10.89 7.06
CA ASP A 60 -4.53 12.20 7.63
C ASP A 60 -4.07 13.16 6.53
N VAL A 61 -4.64 14.37 6.51
CA VAL A 61 -4.40 15.37 5.48
C VAL A 61 -4.16 16.73 6.14
N CYS A 62 -3.23 17.50 5.59
CA CYS A 62 -3.10 18.92 5.90
C CYS A 62 -3.97 19.72 4.93
N LYS A 63 -5.10 20.23 5.40
CA LYS A 63 -5.99 21.10 4.63
C LYS A 63 -5.46 22.53 4.64
N VAL A 64 -5.47 23.20 3.49
CA VAL A 64 -4.98 24.57 3.30
C VAL A 64 -6.08 25.49 2.78
N ASP A 65 -6.30 26.62 3.46
CA ASP A 65 -7.37 27.59 3.18
C ASP A 65 -6.97 29.02 3.60
N ASP A 66 -6.74 29.93 2.64
CA ASP A 66 -6.17 31.29 2.85
C ASP A 66 -5.03 31.32 3.89
N ASP A 67 -3.91 30.65 3.59
CA ASP A 67 -2.72 30.49 4.44
C ASP A 67 -2.96 29.87 5.84
N LYS A 68 -4.14 29.31 6.11
CA LYS A 68 -4.43 28.51 7.30
C LYS A 68 -4.18 27.04 7.01
N TYR A 69 -3.52 26.36 7.94
CA TYR A 69 -3.15 24.95 7.86
C TYR A 69 -3.90 24.19 8.96
N GLU A 70 -4.72 23.21 8.57
CA GLU A 70 -5.59 22.45 9.47
C GLU A 70 -5.30 20.95 9.29
N PHE A 71 -4.73 20.31 10.32
CA PHE A 71 -4.50 18.87 10.32
C PHE A 71 -5.81 18.14 10.59
N VAL A 72 -6.27 17.32 9.63
CA VAL A 72 -7.56 16.64 9.68
C VAL A 72 -7.45 15.16 9.29
N THR A 73 -8.00 14.28 10.13
CA THR A 73 -8.23 12.87 9.78
C THR A 73 -9.50 12.77 8.93
N MET A 74 -9.33 12.61 7.63
CA MET A 74 -10.40 12.32 6.67
C MET A 74 -10.86 10.88 6.83
N VAL A 75 -12.17 10.65 7.02
CA VAL A 75 -12.76 9.31 7.17
C VAL A 75 -13.77 9.06 6.07
N ASP A 76 -13.42 8.16 5.16
CA ASP A 76 -14.29 7.64 4.10
C ASP A 76 -14.90 6.31 4.56
N THR A 77 -16.10 5.96 4.08
CA THR A 77 -16.76 4.68 4.40
C THR A 77 -17.31 4.06 3.13
N GLN A 78 -16.62 3.04 2.64
CA GLN A 78 -16.92 2.40 1.37
C GLN A 78 -17.85 1.21 1.62
N HIS A 79 -19.07 1.28 1.06
CA HIS A 79 -19.97 0.14 0.99
C HIS A 79 -19.57 -0.71 -0.22
N ILE A 80 -19.12 -1.93 0.03
CA ILE A 80 -18.55 -2.80 -1.01
C ILE A 80 -19.40 -4.05 -1.14
N GLU A 81 -20.21 -4.13 -2.21
CA GLU A 81 -20.90 -5.36 -2.58
C GLU A 81 -19.97 -6.38 -3.26
N ARG A 82 -20.19 -7.66 -2.95
CA ARG A 82 -19.47 -8.81 -3.51
C ARG A 82 -20.42 -9.98 -3.77
N ASP A 83 -20.28 -10.59 -4.95
CA ASP A 83 -20.88 -11.88 -5.26
C ASP A 83 -19.92 -13.03 -4.85
N TYR A 84 -20.45 -14.19 -4.48
CA TYR A 84 -19.62 -15.38 -4.19
C TYR A 84 -20.22 -16.70 -4.70
N ASP A 85 -19.38 -17.73 -4.77
CA ASP A 85 -19.77 -19.09 -5.18
C ASP A 85 -18.89 -20.16 -4.49
N PHE A 86 -19.37 -21.41 -4.45
CA PHE A 86 -18.65 -22.56 -3.91
C PHE A 86 -18.30 -23.56 -5.00
N ARG A 87 -17.04 -24.01 -5.01
CA ARG A 87 -16.50 -25.02 -5.93
C ARG A 87 -15.93 -26.18 -5.11
N GLY A 88 -16.84 -27.03 -4.63
CA GLY A 88 -16.55 -27.94 -3.51
C GLY A 88 -16.29 -27.15 -2.24
N ASP A 89 -15.27 -27.53 -1.47
CA ASP A 89 -14.82 -26.81 -0.27
C ASP A 89 -13.93 -25.58 -0.58
N THR A 90 -13.99 -25.05 -1.80
CA THR A 90 -13.35 -23.78 -2.20
C THR A 90 -14.39 -22.67 -2.30
N LEU A 91 -14.15 -21.54 -1.63
CA LEU A 91 -14.90 -20.30 -1.78
C LEU A 91 -14.24 -19.42 -2.86
N VAL A 92 -15.06 -18.87 -3.76
CA VAL A 92 -14.64 -17.84 -4.72
C VAL A 92 -15.46 -16.58 -4.46
N ILE A 93 -14.78 -15.45 -4.24
CA ILE A 93 -15.40 -14.12 -4.10
C ILE A 93 -15.05 -13.31 -5.35
N PHE A 94 -16.04 -12.83 -6.09
CA PHE A 94 -15.83 -12.16 -7.37
C PHE A 94 -15.45 -10.68 -7.19
N TYR A 95 -14.58 -10.19 -8.07
CA TYR A 95 -14.31 -8.76 -8.20
C TYR A 95 -15.45 -8.14 -9.01
N ASN A 96 -16.22 -7.24 -8.38
CA ASN A 96 -17.38 -6.59 -9.01
C ASN A 96 -16.96 -5.38 -9.86
N ASP A 97 -16.15 -5.63 -10.88
CA ASP A 97 -15.66 -4.65 -11.85
C ASP A 97 -16.72 -4.40 -12.96
N GLY A 98 -17.93 -4.03 -12.53
CA GLY A 98 -19.13 -3.95 -13.38
C GLY A 98 -19.88 -5.29 -13.53
N GLU A 99 -20.71 -5.42 -14.57
CA GLU A 99 -21.62 -6.57 -14.74
C GLU A 99 -20.91 -7.92 -15.00
N SER A 100 -19.62 -7.93 -15.31
CA SER A 100 -18.89 -9.14 -15.71
C SER A 100 -18.03 -9.72 -14.58
N ARG A 101 -18.50 -10.80 -13.95
CA ARG A 101 -17.80 -11.60 -12.90
C ARG A 101 -16.56 -12.37 -13.41
N LYS A 102 -15.76 -11.77 -14.30
CA LYS A 102 -14.62 -12.39 -15.02
C LYS A 102 -13.63 -13.09 -14.08
N TYR A 103 -13.43 -12.52 -12.90
CA TYR A 103 -12.38 -12.91 -11.96
C TYR A 103 -12.88 -12.97 -10.51
N GLY A 104 -12.25 -13.80 -9.70
CA GLY A 104 -12.46 -13.80 -8.25
C GLY A 104 -11.23 -14.17 -7.43
N GLN A 105 -11.19 -13.70 -6.19
CA GLN A 105 -10.24 -14.13 -5.18
C GLN A 105 -10.66 -15.51 -4.63
N VAL A 106 -9.68 -16.38 -4.40
CA VAL A 106 -9.90 -17.78 -4.03
C VAL A 106 -9.51 -18.04 -2.59
N PHE A 107 -10.32 -18.84 -1.90
CA PHE A 107 -10.12 -19.23 -0.51
C PHE A 107 -10.44 -20.71 -0.27
N VAL A 108 -9.70 -21.33 0.64
CA VAL A 108 -9.75 -22.77 0.95
C VAL A 108 -9.84 -23.01 2.47
N ASP A 109 -9.77 -24.27 2.89
CA ASP A 109 -9.78 -24.76 4.29
C ASP A 109 -11.09 -24.48 5.08
N GLY A 110 -12.11 -23.89 4.45
CA GLY A 110 -13.47 -23.84 4.97
C GLY A 110 -14.18 -25.20 4.95
N LYS A 111 -15.34 -25.29 5.60
CA LYS A 111 -16.10 -26.55 5.74
C LYS A 111 -17.47 -26.47 5.07
N ASN A 112 -17.85 -27.55 4.38
CA ASN A 112 -19.22 -27.86 3.96
C ASN A 112 -19.90 -26.81 3.06
N GLY A 113 -19.14 -25.99 2.32
CA GLY A 113 -19.70 -24.95 1.45
C GLY A 113 -20.55 -23.90 2.19
N GLN A 114 -20.18 -23.53 3.42
CA GLN A 114 -20.85 -22.49 4.21
C GLN A 114 -19.99 -21.22 4.26
N ILE A 115 -20.54 -20.04 3.93
CA ILE A 115 -19.75 -18.80 3.91
C ILE A 115 -19.26 -18.45 5.31
N LYS A 116 -20.11 -18.63 6.33
CA LYS A 116 -19.82 -18.35 7.75
C LYS A 116 -18.80 -19.35 8.31
N ASN A 117 -17.52 -19.09 8.06
CA ASN A 117 -16.39 -19.94 8.40
C ASN A 117 -15.09 -19.14 8.40
N LYS A 118 -14.01 -19.75 8.92
CA LYS A 118 -12.66 -19.24 8.74
C LYS A 118 -12.07 -19.78 7.43
N TRP A 119 -11.84 -18.86 6.49
CA TRP A 119 -11.34 -19.13 5.15
C TRP A 119 -9.88 -18.70 5.01
N LYS A 120 -9.05 -19.53 4.37
CA LYS A 120 -7.65 -19.21 4.07
C LYS A 120 -7.54 -18.67 2.65
N MET A 121 -7.02 -17.45 2.49
CA MET A 121 -6.74 -16.89 1.17
C MET A 121 -5.56 -17.62 0.52
N ILE A 122 -5.62 -17.87 -0.78
CA ILE A 122 -4.48 -18.37 -1.57
C ILE A 122 -4.10 -17.36 -2.66
N ASN A 123 -2.84 -17.36 -3.08
CA ASN A 123 -2.31 -16.45 -4.10
C ASN A 123 -2.69 -16.91 -5.53
N CYS A 124 -3.94 -17.34 -5.70
CA CYS A 124 -4.55 -17.74 -6.97
C CYS A 124 -5.83 -16.95 -7.22
N LYS A 125 -6.05 -16.65 -8.49
CA LYS A 125 -7.18 -15.94 -9.06
C LYS A 125 -8.05 -16.94 -9.80
N TYR A 126 -9.35 -17.00 -9.51
CA TYR A 126 -10.28 -17.78 -10.31
C TYR A 126 -10.62 -16.99 -11.59
N VAL A 127 -10.63 -17.67 -12.73
CA VAL A 127 -10.99 -17.12 -14.04
C VAL A 127 -12.29 -17.77 -14.50
N GLN A 128 -13.35 -16.96 -14.64
CA GLN A 128 -14.70 -17.48 -14.90
C GLN A 128 -14.86 -18.11 -16.28
N GLU A 129 -14.25 -17.49 -17.31
CA GLU A 129 -14.39 -17.88 -18.72
C GLU A 129 -13.79 -19.27 -19.00
N SER A 130 -12.60 -19.55 -18.45
CA SER A 130 -11.91 -20.84 -18.55
C SER A 130 -12.28 -21.83 -17.43
N ASN A 131 -13.03 -21.39 -16.41
CA ASN A 131 -13.32 -22.16 -15.19
C ASN A 131 -12.02 -22.71 -14.54
N SER A 132 -10.96 -21.91 -14.52
CA SER A 132 -9.61 -22.31 -14.08
C SER A 132 -9.08 -21.47 -12.93
N LEU A 133 -8.02 -21.96 -12.28
CA LEU A 133 -7.20 -21.19 -11.35
C LEU A 133 -5.96 -20.67 -12.08
N ASP A 134 -5.69 -19.39 -11.91
CA ASP A 134 -4.50 -18.67 -12.35
C ASP A 134 -3.70 -18.32 -11.09
N CYS A 135 -2.64 -19.08 -10.82
CA CYS A 135 -1.83 -18.96 -9.60
C CYS A 135 -0.52 -18.25 -9.91
N ARG A 136 -0.20 -17.19 -9.16
CA ARG A 136 1.09 -16.49 -9.30
C ARG A 136 2.23 -17.41 -8.88
N ASP A 137 3.32 -17.37 -9.63
CA ASP A 137 4.53 -18.09 -9.24
C ASP A 137 5.13 -17.49 -7.96
N ALA A 138 5.81 -18.31 -7.15
CA ALA A 138 6.39 -17.86 -5.88
C ALA A 138 7.51 -16.80 -6.03
N SER A 139 8.00 -16.58 -7.26
CA SER A 139 8.91 -15.52 -7.67
C SER A 139 8.21 -14.19 -8.01
N GLU A 140 6.90 -14.20 -8.23
CA GLU A 140 6.07 -13.00 -8.54
C GLU A 140 5.37 -12.42 -7.30
N LEU A 141 5.50 -13.10 -6.16
CA LEU A 141 4.98 -12.64 -4.87
C LEU A 141 5.97 -11.65 -4.25
N ASN A 142 5.46 -10.51 -3.79
CA ASN A 142 6.23 -9.60 -2.94
C ASN A 142 6.56 -10.26 -1.59
N GLY A 143 7.55 -9.73 -0.87
CA GLY A 143 8.03 -10.30 0.40
C GLY A 143 6.90 -10.58 1.41
N TRP A 144 5.90 -9.70 1.49
CA TRP A 144 4.73 -9.91 2.34
C TRP A 144 3.89 -11.14 1.94
N LEU A 145 3.42 -11.23 0.69
CA LEU A 145 2.58 -12.34 0.21
C LEU A 145 3.32 -13.69 0.15
N LYS A 146 4.65 -13.66 0.16
CA LYS A 146 5.55 -14.81 0.20
C LYS A 146 5.80 -15.34 1.62
N ASN A 147 5.87 -14.43 2.60
CA ASN A 147 6.23 -14.73 3.98
C ASN A 147 5.04 -14.74 4.96
N THR A 148 3.80 -14.59 4.49
CA THR A 148 2.59 -14.54 5.32
C THR A 148 1.43 -15.39 4.78
N ILE A 149 0.43 -15.64 5.63
CA ILE A 149 -0.84 -16.29 5.29
C ILE A 149 -1.99 -15.42 5.79
N THR A 150 -2.89 -15.02 4.88
CA THR A 150 -4.09 -14.23 5.20
C THR A 150 -5.30 -15.15 5.42
N TYR A 151 -6.03 -14.90 6.49
CA TYR A 151 -7.31 -15.55 6.82
C TYR A 151 -8.44 -14.54 6.93
N PHE A 152 -9.62 -14.97 6.50
CA PHE A 152 -10.87 -14.23 6.55
C PHE A 152 -11.92 -15.04 7.34
N ASP A 153 -12.30 -14.56 8.52
CA ASP A 153 -13.31 -15.20 9.38
C ASP A 153 -14.66 -14.52 9.16
N PHE A 154 -15.58 -15.23 8.50
CA PHE A 154 -16.93 -14.75 8.21
C PHE A 154 -17.89 -15.21 9.29
N THR A 155 -18.58 -14.26 9.92
CA THR A 155 -19.63 -14.53 10.93
C THR A 155 -21.00 -14.07 10.41
N GLN A 156 -21.99 -13.90 11.29
CA GLN A 156 -23.32 -13.42 10.91
C GLN A 156 -23.39 -11.90 10.65
N ASP A 157 -22.49 -11.11 11.25
CA ASP A 157 -22.49 -9.63 11.23
C ASP A 157 -21.11 -9.01 10.97
N THR A 158 -20.06 -9.84 10.88
CA THR A 158 -18.66 -9.44 10.84
C THR A 158 -17.89 -10.25 9.79
N LEU A 159 -17.02 -9.57 9.05
CA LEU A 159 -15.85 -10.17 8.40
C LEU A 159 -14.58 -9.72 9.14
N PHE A 160 -13.76 -10.67 9.59
CA PHE A 160 -12.48 -10.37 10.24
C PHE A 160 -11.30 -10.88 9.40
N ALA A 161 -10.47 -9.95 8.92
CA ALA A 161 -9.24 -10.24 8.21
C ALA A 161 -8.06 -10.29 9.19
N SER A 162 -7.25 -11.36 9.13
CA SER A 162 -6.07 -11.57 9.99
C SER A 162 -4.91 -12.14 9.17
N VAL A 163 -3.68 -11.80 9.55
CA VAL A 163 -2.45 -12.28 8.88
C VAL A 163 -1.53 -12.94 9.91
N ILE A 164 -0.91 -14.05 9.52
CA ILE A 164 0.16 -14.71 10.28
C ILE A 164 1.43 -14.85 9.44
N ASP A 165 2.59 -14.92 10.07
CA ASP A 165 3.85 -15.31 9.42
C ASP A 165 3.90 -16.84 9.17
N LEU A 166 4.91 -17.31 8.42
CA LEU A 166 5.12 -18.74 8.18
C LEU A 166 5.47 -19.56 9.45
N LYS A 167 5.60 -18.94 10.63
CA LYS A 167 5.84 -19.58 11.93
C LYS A 167 4.58 -19.62 12.79
N GLY A 168 3.48 -18.96 12.39
CA GLY A 168 2.22 -18.88 13.11
C GLY A 168 2.07 -17.64 14.03
N ASN A 169 2.99 -16.69 14.00
CA ASN A 169 2.89 -15.44 14.75
C ASN A 169 1.91 -14.49 14.05
N ALA A 170 1.07 -13.77 14.78
CA ALA A 170 0.20 -12.74 14.20
C ALA A 170 1.01 -11.54 13.69
N VAL A 171 0.63 -11.00 12.54
CA VAL A 171 1.31 -9.87 11.87
C VAL A 171 0.32 -8.73 11.67
N ASP A 172 0.68 -7.51 12.11
CA ASP A 172 -0.19 -6.35 12.00
C ASP A 172 -0.30 -5.88 10.54
N ILE A 173 -1.52 -5.96 10.01
CA ILE A 173 -1.89 -5.59 8.64
C ILE A 173 -1.67 -4.08 8.40
N ASN A 174 -1.55 -3.26 9.45
CA ASN A 174 -1.31 -1.83 9.35
C ASN A 174 0.15 -1.42 9.64
N ALA A 175 1.00 -2.38 10.05
CA ALA A 175 2.42 -2.11 10.21
C ALA A 175 3.09 -1.93 8.84
N PRO A 176 4.03 -0.98 8.68
CA PRO A 176 4.81 -0.88 7.45
C PRO A 176 5.59 -2.15 7.15
N THR A 177 5.66 -2.50 5.87
CA THR A 177 6.63 -3.49 5.37
C THR A 177 7.85 -2.76 4.83
N GLU A 178 9.03 -3.10 5.34
CA GLU A 178 10.29 -2.66 4.74
C GLU A 178 10.50 -3.39 3.41
N ASP A 179 10.94 -2.65 2.38
CA ASP A 179 11.10 -3.19 1.02
C ASP A 179 12.33 -4.10 0.92
N GLU A 180 12.23 -5.23 0.21
CA GLU A 180 13.33 -6.21 0.06
C GLU A 180 14.31 -5.83 -1.08
N TYR A 181 14.07 -4.72 -1.79
CA TYR A 181 14.92 -4.29 -2.91
C TYR A 181 16.26 -3.70 -2.45
N ASP A 182 17.37 -4.32 -2.86
CA ASP A 182 18.71 -3.95 -2.39
C ASP A 182 19.73 -3.62 -3.51
N ASP A 183 19.38 -3.67 -4.80
CA ASP A 183 20.27 -3.40 -5.94
C ASP A 183 20.16 -1.96 -6.47
N TYR A 184 20.40 -0.98 -5.61
CA TYR A 184 20.18 0.45 -5.90
C TYR A 184 20.94 0.98 -7.13
N THR A 185 22.09 0.37 -7.47
CA THR A 185 22.84 0.74 -8.68
C THR A 185 22.26 0.16 -9.99
N GLY A 186 21.27 -0.73 -9.90
CA GLY A 186 20.43 -1.22 -11.01
C GLY A 186 19.04 -0.57 -11.08
N SER A 187 18.81 0.51 -10.33
CA SER A 187 17.54 1.24 -10.28
C SER A 187 17.39 2.28 -11.39
N SER A 188 16.16 2.73 -11.64
CA SER A 188 15.91 3.85 -12.56
C SER A 188 16.43 5.20 -12.06
N PHE A 189 16.66 5.38 -10.75
CA PHE A 189 17.34 6.59 -10.22
C PHE A 189 18.78 6.72 -10.75
N MET A 190 19.47 5.60 -11.03
CA MET A 190 20.77 5.67 -11.70
C MET A 190 20.66 6.03 -13.18
N GLU A 191 19.53 5.72 -13.83
CA GLU A 191 19.25 6.16 -15.21
C GLU A 191 18.99 7.68 -15.25
N ASP A 192 18.25 8.23 -14.29
CA ASP A 192 18.10 9.68 -14.09
C ASP A 192 19.47 10.36 -13.97
N ILE A 193 20.37 9.83 -13.13
CA ILE A 193 21.74 10.37 -12.95
C ILE A 193 22.51 10.38 -14.28
N PHE A 194 22.48 9.28 -15.04
CA PHE A 194 23.12 9.23 -16.36
C PHE A 194 22.53 10.27 -17.31
N ASP A 195 21.21 10.41 -17.35
CA ASP A 195 20.51 11.31 -18.26
C ASP A 195 20.69 12.79 -17.91
N VAL A 196 20.81 13.13 -16.61
CA VAL A 196 21.22 14.47 -16.15
C VAL A 196 22.67 14.78 -16.53
N ILE A 197 23.60 13.84 -16.35
CA ILE A 197 25.02 14.02 -16.78
C ILE A 197 25.10 14.22 -18.30
N ILE A 198 24.30 13.49 -19.08
CA ILE A 198 24.38 13.49 -20.55
C ILE A 198 23.67 14.68 -21.19
N THR A 199 22.53 15.12 -20.65
CA THR A 199 21.68 16.15 -21.28
C THR A 199 21.55 17.44 -20.50
N SER A 200 21.75 17.40 -19.17
CA SER A 200 21.46 18.49 -18.23
C SER A 200 20.00 19.00 -18.25
N GLN A 201 19.06 18.20 -18.76
CA GLN A 201 17.64 18.58 -18.91
C GLN A 201 16.69 17.81 -17.99
N TYR A 202 16.99 16.56 -17.64
CA TYR A 202 16.12 15.77 -16.76
C TYR A 202 16.12 16.29 -15.32
N GLU A 203 15.11 15.85 -14.58
CA GLU A 203 15.05 15.91 -13.12
C GLU A 203 15.70 14.64 -12.54
N VAL A 204 15.79 14.54 -11.21
CA VAL A 204 16.19 13.32 -10.52
C VAL A 204 15.08 12.98 -9.54
N PHE A 205 14.57 11.75 -9.58
CA PHE A 205 13.45 11.30 -8.75
C PHE A 205 13.92 10.26 -7.72
N PRO A 206 14.30 10.66 -6.48
CA PRO A 206 14.98 9.76 -5.55
C PRO A 206 14.22 8.49 -5.21
N TRP A 207 12.89 8.54 -5.14
CA TRP A 207 12.05 7.36 -4.86
C TRP A 207 12.18 6.24 -5.90
N THR A 208 12.63 6.55 -7.12
CA THR A 208 12.88 5.55 -8.16
C THR A 208 14.12 4.68 -7.87
N ALA A 209 14.88 4.98 -6.80
CA ALA A 209 15.97 4.12 -6.30
C ALA A 209 15.47 2.74 -5.85
N PHE A 210 14.18 2.58 -5.51
CA PHE A 210 13.56 1.30 -5.18
C PHE A 210 12.89 0.62 -6.38
N TRP A 211 12.99 1.21 -7.57
CA TRP A 211 12.41 0.67 -8.80
C TRP A 211 13.53 0.14 -9.68
N LYS A 212 13.59 -1.18 -9.81
CA LYS A 212 14.53 -1.85 -10.72
C LYS A 212 14.28 -1.37 -12.15
N SER A 213 15.32 -0.88 -12.83
CA SER A 213 15.22 -0.62 -14.26
C SER A 213 14.99 -1.94 -15.02
N GLU A 214 14.05 -1.93 -15.97
CA GLU A 214 13.77 -3.08 -16.83
C GLU A 214 14.98 -3.50 -17.69
N ASN A 215 15.87 -2.56 -18.03
CA ASN A 215 16.96 -2.81 -18.97
C ASN A 215 18.18 -1.89 -18.79
N PHE A 216 18.60 -1.70 -17.53
CA PHE A 216 19.67 -0.79 -17.10
C PHE A 216 20.94 -0.86 -17.97
N GLU A 217 21.44 -2.06 -18.24
CA GLU A 217 22.67 -2.27 -19.00
C GLU A 217 22.53 -1.82 -20.48
N ALA A 218 21.34 -1.98 -21.08
CA ALA A 218 21.08 -1.48 -22.43
C ALA A 218 20.83 0.03 -22.44
N HIS A 219 20.26 0.61 -21.38
CA HIS A 219 20.20 2.07 -21.19
C HIS A 219 21.61 2.65 -21.16
N ALA A 220 22.47 2.14 -20.27
CA ALA A 220 23.88 2.55 -20.13
C ALA A 220 24.63 2.45 -21.48
N GLN A 221 24.53 1.32 -22.19
CA GLN A 221 25.15 1.13 -23.50
C GLN A 221 24.62 2.12 -24.56
N LYS A 222 23.30 2.29 -24.69
CA LYS A 222 22.66 3.25 -25.60
C LYS A 222 23.10 4.69 -25.34
N ARG A 223 23.40 5.01 -24.09
CA ARG A 223 23.89 6.31 -23.62
C ARG A 223 25.41 6.49 -23.73
N ASN A 224 26.17 5.46 -24.12
CA ASN A 224 27.63 5.40 -24.13
C ASN A 224 28.26 5.60 -22.74
N VAL A 225 27.61 5.07 -21.70
CA VAL A 225 28.17 4.94 -20.35
C VAL A 225 29.05 3.70 -20.31
N VAL A 226 30.29 3.84 -19.85
CA VAL A 226 31.19 2.70 -19.60
C VAL A 226 31.25 2.46 -18.10
N ILE A 227 30.71 1.33 -17.63
CA ILE A 227 30.74 0.96 -16.21
C ILE A 227 32.09 0.31 -15.90
N ASN A 228 32.82 0.85 -14.94
CA ASN A 228 34.14 0.38 -14.48
C ASN A 228 34.00 -0.70 -13.38
N SER A 229 33.11 -0.44 -12.42
CA SER A 229 32.80 -1.29 -11.28
C SER A 229 31.36 -1.05 -10.84
N LYS A 230 30.70 -2.09 -10.33
CA LYS A 230 29.34 -2.04 -9.80
C LYS A 230 29.17 -3.11 -8.72
N ASP A 231 28.72 -2.70 -7.55
CA ASP A 231 28.02 -3.53 -6.59
C ASP A 231 26.63 -2.91 -6.31
N LYS A 232 25.87 -3.52 -5.40
CA LYS A 232 24.50 -3.11 -5.07
C LYS A 232 24.33 -1.66 -4.58
N THR A 233 25.39 -1.11 -4.00
CA THR A 233 25.41 0.20 -3.30
C THR A 233 26.41 1.20 -3.88
N HIS A 234 27.33 0.75 -4.74
CA HIS A 234 28.39 1.59 -5.30
C HIS A 234 28.62 1.28 -6.79
N ILE A 235 28.77 2.32 -7.62
CA ILE A 235 29.02 2.21 -9.06
C ILE A 235 29.99 3.28 -9.55
N SER A 236 31.07 2.87 -10.20
CA SER A 236 31.99 3.77 -10.92
C SER A 236 31.81 3.61 -12.43
N PHE A 237 31.78 4.73 -13.15
CA PHE A 237 31.52 4.77 -14.58
C PHE A 237 32.19 5.97 -15.26
N VAL A 238 32.28 5.92 -16.58
CA VAL A 238 32.84 6.97 -17.44
C VAL A 238 31.77 7.44 -18.42
N ILE A 239 31.56 8.76 -18.49
CA ILE A 239 30.74 9.42 -19.52
C ILE A 239 31.59 10.52 -20.15
N ARG A 240 31.69 10.55 -21.48
CA ARG A 240 32.47 11.55 -22.25
C ARG A 240 33.91 11.75 -21.71
N GLY A 241 34.55 10.65 -21.30
CA GLY A 241 35.90 10.66 -20.74
C GLY A 241 36.07 11.46 -19.45
N GLN A 242 35.02 11.57 -18.61
CA GLN A 242 35.07 12.04 -17.23
C GLN A 242 34.70 10.88 -16.31
N ASN A 243 35.42 10.72 -15.20
CA ASN A 243 35.14 9.68 -14.24
C ASN A 243 34.04 10.13 -13.28
N PHE A 244 33.15 9.20 -12.95
CA PHE A 244 32.10 9.38 -11.96
C PHE A 244 32.03 8.17 -11.04
N GLU A 245 31.58 8.41 -9.82
CA GLU A 245 31.38 7.40 -8.79
C GLU A 245 30.12 7.76 -8.01
N VAL A 246 29.14 6.85 -7.91
CA VAL A 246 27.97 7.01 -7.04
C VAL A 246 28.05 5.98 -5.92
N GLU A 247 27.90 6.47 -4.69
CA GLU A 247 27.84 5.69 -3.45
C GLU A 247 26.52 6.00 -2.73
N PHE A 248 25.65 5.00 -2.57
CA PHE A 248 24.41 5.12 -1.81
C PHE A 248 24.73 5.04 -0.31
N THR A 249 24.56 6.15 0.41
CA THR A 249 24.90 6.29 1.83
C THR A 249 23.73 5.98 2.76
N LYS A 250 22.49 6.15 2.27
CA LYS A 250 21.27 5.64 2.91
C LYS A 250 20.26 5.25 1.83
N ALA A 251 19.57 4.14 2.05
CA ALA A 251 18.41 3.75 1.27
C ALA A 251 17.47 2.96 2.20
N LYS A 252 16.24 3.44 2.34
CA LYS A 252 15.18 2.77 3.11
C LYS A 252 13.82 3.08 2.51
N ARG A 253 12.95 2.08 2.43
CA ARG A 253 11.55 2.27 2.02
C ARG A 253 10.62 1.46 2.92
N LEU A 254 9.61 2.13 3.46
CA LEU A 254 8.56 1.54 4.27
C LEU A 254 7.23 1.68 3.52
N GLN A 255 6.77 0.58 2.93
CA GLN A 255 5.50 0.53 2.24
C GLN A 255 4.34 0.51 3.25
N TYR A 256 3.35 1.37 3.06
CA TYR A 256 2.11 1.38 3.83
C TYR A 256 0.94 0.89 2.98
N ASN A 257 -0.24 0.72 3.59
CA ASN A 257 -1.49 0.41 2.88
C ASN A 257 -1.95 1.55 1.94
N ARG A 258 -1.47 2.78 2.14
CA ARG A 258 -1.57 3.92 1.22
C ARG A 258 -0.23 4.65 1.18
N GLY A 259 0.38 4.73 0.00
CA GLY A 259 1.71 5.32 -0.21
C GLY A 259 2.85 4.58 0.50
N SER A 260 4.04 5.19 0.53
CA SER A 260 5.22 4.67 1.23
C SER A 260 6.07 5.82 1.76
N TYR A 261 6.69 5.62 2.92
CA TYR A 261 7.85 6.43 3.34
C TYR A 261 9.10 5.96 2.60
N VAL A 262 9.95 6.91 2.23
CA VAL A 262 11.14 6.74 1.39
C VAL A 262 12.25 7.60 1.96
N GLU A 263 13.44 7.03 2.20
CA GLU A 263 14.68 7.77 2.42
C GLU A 263 15.75 7.32 1.42
N VAL A 264 16.41 8.29 0.80
CA VAL A 264 17.53 8.07 -0.13
C VAL A 264 18.60 9.12 0.13
N GLY A 265 19.85 8.70 0.15
CA GLY A 265 20.99 9.58 0.14
C GLY A 265 22.13 8.93 -0.63
N ALA A 266 22.79 9.73 -1.45
CA ALA A 266 23.80 9.28 -2.38
C ALA A 266 24.87 10.35 -2.56
N THR A 267 26.11 9.93 -2.75
CA THR A 267 27.24 10.81 -3.05
C THR A 267 27.69 10.56 -4.48
N LEU A 268 27.49 11.53 -5.38
CA LEU A 268 28.12 11.53 -6.71
C LEU A 268 29.47 12.26 -6.60
N LYS A 269 30.56 11.56 -6.85
CA LYS A 269 31.92 12.11 -6.93
C LYS A 269 32.34 12.16 -8.40
N SER A 270 33.15 13.15 -8.75
CA SER A 270 33.84 13.24 -10.04
C SER A 270 35.16 14.00 -9.87
N ASP A 271 35.99 14.00 -10.91
CA ASP A 271 37.23 14.78 -10.97
C ASP A 271 37.01 16.29 -10.68
N ASN A 272 35.80 16.80 -10.92
CA ASN A 272 35.41 18.22 -10.79
C ASN A 272 34.75 18.58 -9.44
N GLY A 273 34.55 17.62 -8.53
CA GLY A 273 33.88 17.85 -7.25
C GLY A 273 32.85 16.78 -6.87
N VAL A 274 32.08 17.06 -5.82
CA VAL A 274 31.16 16.12 -5.17
C VAL A 274 29.78 16.74 -4.98
N CYS A 275 28.73 15.98 -5.31
CA CYS A 275 27.34 16.29 -5.03
C CYS A 275 26.78 15.28 -4.01
N VAL A 276 26.03 15.77 -3.02
CA VAL A 276 25.41 14.93 -1.99
C VAL A 276 23.90 15.10 -2.07
N LEU A 277 23.19 13.99 -2.22
CA LEU A 277 21.75 13.89 -2.07
C LEU A 277 21.45 13.52 -0.61
N ASP A 278 20.56 14.29 0.01
CA ASP A 278 19.75 13.85 1.14
C ASP A 278 18.28 14.08 0.79
N TYR A 279 17.48 13.00 0.79
CA TYR A 279 16.06 13.03 0.51
C TYR A 279 15.29 12.09 1.43
N MET A 280 14.13 12.58 1.88
CA MET A 280 13.07 11.82 2.52
C MET A 280 11.72 12.26 1.96
N SER A 281 10.77 11.32 1.83
CA SER A 281 9.36 11.64 1.70
C SER A 281 8.50 10.66 2.47
N ASP A 282 7.35 11.13 2.93
CA ASP A 282 6.37 10.33 3.66
C ASP A 282 4.95 10.65 3.17
N SER A 283 4.11 9.63 3.13
CA SER A 283 2.68 9.70 2.84
C SER A 283 1.82 9.60 4.10
N LYS A 284 2.42 9.90 5.26
CA LYS A 284 1.77 10.11 6.55
C LYS A 284 2.00 11.54 7.00
N MET A 285 1.10 12.43 6.59
CA MET A 285 1.06 13.79 7.12
C MET A 285 0.98 13.79 8.66
N THR A 286 1.59 14.77 9.32
CA THR A 286 1.55 14.92 10.80
C THR A 286 1.19 16.35 11.24
N PRO A 287 0.72 16.56 12.48
CA PRO A 287 0.48 17.89 13.03
C PRO A 287 1.74 18.77 13.12
N GLU A 288 2.92 18.16 13.22
CA GLU A 288 4.20 18.86 13.26
C GLU A 288 4.57 19.44 11.89
N ILE A 289 4.28 18.69 10.82
CA ILE A 289 4.48 19.10 9.43
C ILE A 289 3.40 20.09 9.00
N CYS A 290 2.12 19.86 9.34
CA CYS A 290 0.99 20.66 8.85
C CYS A 290 0.93 22.10 9.42
N LYS A 291 1.81 22.97 8.92
CA LYS A 291 1.96 24.38 9.33
C LYS A 291 2.52 25.24 8.20
N ALA A 292 2.31 26.56 8.29
CA ALA A 292 2.75 27.52 7.28
C ALA A 292 4.27 27.56 7.06
N GLU A 293 5.07 27.39 8.12
CA GLU A 293 6.55 27.36 8.00
C GLU A 293 7.08 26.17 7.18
N ASN A 294 6.26 25.12 7.00
CA ASN A 294 6.60 23.90 6.28
C ASN A 294 5.93 23.81 4.90
N ALA A 295 5.23 24.86 4.44
CA ALA A 295 4.43 24.80 3.21
C ALA A 295 5.23 24.35 1.98
N GLY A 296 6.51 24.73 1.88
CA GLY A 296 7.43 24.31 0.80
C GLY A 296 7.93 22.86 0.89
N LEU A 297 7.50 22.09 1.89
CA LEU A 297 7.78 20.65 2.04
C LEU A 297 6.56 19.79 1.63
N MET A 298 5.38 20.39 1.47
CA MET A 298 4.12 19.70 1.24
C MET A 298 3.89 19.44 -0.25
N ASP A 299 3.38 18.27 -0.61
CA ASP A 299 2.85 18.05 -1.97
C ASP A 299 1.38 18.52 -2.01
N LEU A 300 1.17 19.76 -2.50
CA LEU A 300 -0.14 20.43 -2.46
C LEU A 300 -1.00 20.04 -3.67
N ALA A 301 -1.81 19.01 -3.49
CA ALA A 301 -2.81 18.55 -4.46
C ALA A 301 -4.19 19.20 -4.24
N SER A 302 -5.07 19.06 -5.22
CA SER A 302 -6.51 19.27 -5.03
C SER A 302 -7.15 17.99 -4.50
N THR A 303 -7.40 17.91 -3.20
CA THR A 303 -8.01 16.74 -2.55
C THR A 303 -9.54 16.83 -2.61
N TYR A 304 -10.22 15.70 -2.79
CA TYR A 304 -11.69 15.62 -2.82
C TYR A 304 -12.22 14.94 -1.57
N ASN A 305 -13.10 15.63 -0.82
CA ASN A 305 -13.81 15.06 0.31
C ASN A 305 -15.10 14.37 -0.18
N SER A 306 -15.14 13.03 -0.12
CA SER A 306 -16.28 12.21 -0.55
C SER A 306 -17.58 12.50 0.20
N LYS A 307 -17.48 12.93 1.46
CA LYS A 307 -18.61 13.14 2.37
C LYS A 307 -19.34 14.45 2.12
N ASP A 308 -18.60 15.52 1.87
CA ASP A 308 -19.13 16.88 1.76
C ASP A 308 -19.19 17.38 0.30
N SER A 309 -18.72 16.59 -0.67
CA SER A 309 -18.56 16.95 -2.09
C SER A 309 -17.67 18.20 -2.35
N LEU A 310 -16.89 18.59 -1.36
CA LEU A 310 -15.99 19.76 -1.44
C LEU A 310 -14.62 19.35 -1.97
N LEU A 311 -14.20 20.02 -3.04
CA LEU A 311 -12.79 20.09 -3.42
C LEU A 311 -12.10 21.11 -2.50
N TYR A 312 -10.94 20.75 -1.95
CA TYR A 312 -10.09 21.65 -1.16
C TYR A 312 -8.62 21.44 -1.56
N TYR A 313 -7.77 22.43 -1.29
CA TYR A 313 -6.33 22.25 -1.45
C TYR A 313 -5.76 21.60 -0.19
N GLY A 314 -4.96 20.56 -0.36
CA GLY A 314 -4.40 19.83 0.76
C GLY A 314 -3.25 18.92 0.37
N ALA A 315 -2.47 18.56 1.38
CA ALA A 315 -1.36 17.63 1.27
C ALA A 315 -1.61 16.40 2.13
N ASP A 316 -1.62 15.22 1.52
CA ASP A 316 -1.59 13.92 2.19
C ASP A 316 -0.16 13.41 2.43
N SER A 317 0.82 14.06 1.80
CA SER A 317 2.22 13.67 1.73
C SER A 317 3.16 14.88 1.76
N TYR A 318 4.41 14.64 2.13
CA TYR A 318 5.45 15.67 2.20
C TYR A 318 6.81 15.10 1.81
N HIS A 319 7.74 15.97 1.43
CA HIS A 319 9.12 15.66 1.13
C HIS A 319 10.07 16.64 1.81
N ILE A 320 11.21 16.14 2.29
CA ILE A 320 12.28 16.93 2.90
C ILE A 320 13.59 16.48 2.25
N GLY A 321 14.30 17.41 1.60
CA GLY A 321 15.57 17.08 0.97
C GLY A 321 15.99 18.04 -0.12
N ASN A 322 17.12 17.73 -0.75
CA ASN A 322 17.80 18.63 -1.68
C ASN A 322 17.85 18.10 -3.13
N ALA A 323 16.87 17.28 -3.56
CA ALA A 323 16.88 16.62 -4.87
C ALA A 323 17.14 17.58 -6.06
N GLY A 324 16.55 18.79 -6.04
CA GLY A 324 16.82 19.83 -7.03
C GLY A 324 18.24 20.40 -6.96
N GLU A 325 18.76 20.68 -5.75
CA GLU A 325 20.14 21.16 -5.56
C GLU A 325 21.18 20.11 -5.96
N PHE A 326 20.92 18.84 -5.64
CA PHE A 326 21.72 17.70 -6.07
C PHE A 326 21.76 17.63 -7.60
N ARG A 327 20.59 17.66 -8.26
CA ARG A 327 20.47 17.69 -9.73
C ARG A 327 21.24 18.85 -10.35
N ASP A 328 21.12 20.07 -9.82
CA ASP A 328 21.84 21.23 -10.33
C ASP A 328 23.35 21.16 -10.06
N CYS A 329 23.77 20.54 -8.95
CA CYS A 329 25.16 20.21 -8.70
C CYS A 329 25.71 19.24 -9.78
N ILE A 330 25.00 18.17 -10.14
CA ILE A 330 25.40 17.25 -11.23
C ILE A 330 25.62 18.05 -12.53
N VAL A 331 24.67 18.91 -12.87
CA VAL A 331 24.74 19.77 -14.06
C VAL A 331 25.98 20.68 -14.04
N ASN A 332 26.37 21.19 -12.88
CA ASN A 332 27.56 22.04 -12.73
C ASN A 332 28.88 21.24 -12.81
N LEU A 333 28.94 20.00 -12.29
CA LEU A 333 30.11 19.11 -12.44
C LEU A 333 30.44 18.84 -13.93
N VAL A 334 29.42 18.77 -14.78
CA VAL A 334 29.57 18.56 -16.24
C VAL A 334 29.89 19.87 -16.96
N LYS A 335 29.20 20.97 -16.63
CA LYS A 335 29.43 22.29 -17.27
C LYS A 335 30.88 22.77 -17.10
N ASN A 336 31.48 22.59 -15.93
CA ASN A 336 32.83 23.08 -15.66
C ASN A 336 33.89 22.46 -16.61
N LYS A 337 33.72 21.21 -17.05
CA LYS A 337 34.61 20.57 -18.04
C LYS A 337 34.52 21.19 -19.44
N ASN A 338 33.37 21.77 -19.80
CA ASN A 338 33.13 22.38 -21.11
C ASN A 338 33.61 23.84 -21.19
N ALA A 339 34.19 24.38 -20.11
CA ALA A 339 34.75 25.74 -20.07
C ALA A 339 36.28 25.79 -20.26
N GLU A 340 36.94 24.63 -20.39
CA GLU A 340 38.40 24.49 -20.52
C GLU A 340 38.88 24.22 -21.97
N PHE A 341 38.02 24.47 -22.97
CA PHE A 341 38.27 24.24 -24.40
C PHE A 341 37.89 25.45 -25.27
#